data_AF-A0A9E2PRD0-F1
#
_entry.id   AF-A0A9E2PRD0-F1
#
_cell.length_a   1.000
_cell.length_b   1.000
_cell.length_c   1.000
_cell.angle_alpha   90.00
_cell.angle_beta   90.00
_cell.angle_gamma   90.00
#
_symmetry.space_group_name_H-M   'P 1'
#
loop_
_entity.id
_entity.type
_entity.pdbx_description
1 polymer ?
#
loop_
_entity_poly.entity_id
_entity_poly.type
_entity_poly.pdbx_seq_one_letter_code
_entity_poly.pdbx_strand_id
1 'polypeptide(L)'
;METLTNTAGLWLIPTLYLVCFSGLTYAFMLALRAGADSYERVYSEQTARQFADIFFFIPPRRIRDLAWTAAIAFFLIFFFLTGDFKTVAGFLRGLFIGVLAGMVALTLPRWYLGILKQRRLQLFNEQLVDALMTMSSALRAGSSITQTFEHIVRQNLPPISQEFDFFLQQTRIGVKFEDALVNLEKRVASEDLTLMIRSIEIARQTGGTDASATIYEYFFDGSDPSYLDQNNWA
;
A
#
# COMPACT_ATOMS: atom_id res chain seq x y z
N MET A 1 9.77 50.29 -48.15
CA MET A 1 8.62 49.42 -47.74
C MET A 1 9.08 48.11 -47.09
N GLU A 2 10.37 47.84 -46.89
CA GLU A 2 10.87 46.58 -46.28
C GLU A 2 11.07 46.62 -44.75
N THR A 3 11.00 47.79 -44.10
CA THR A 3 11.27 47.91 -42.65
C THR A 3 10.04 47.66 -41.76
N LEU A 4 8.83 47.62 -42.33
CA LEU A 4 7.58 47.43 -41.58
C LEU A 4 7.19 45.96 -41.41
N THR A 5 7.67 45.06 -42.27
CA THR A 5 7.40 43.61 -42.18
C THR A 5 8.28 42.92 -41.14
N ASN A 6 9.50 43.42 -40.91
CA ASN A 6 10.46 42.83 -39.98
C ASN A 6 10.12 43.14 -38.50
N THR A 7 9.54 44.31 -38.24
CA THR A 7 9.06 44.65 -36.89
C THR A 7 7.81 43.86 -36.53
N ALA A 8 6.88 43.65 -37.47
CA ALA A 8 5.67 42.84 -37.22
C ALA A 8 6.00 41.38 -36.86
N GLY A 9 6.97 40.75 -37.52
CA GLY A 9 7.48 39.41 -37.17
C GLY A 9 8.13 39.34 -35.78
N LEU A 10 8.80 40.43 -35.36
CA LEU A 10 9.48 40.51 -34.07
C LEU A 10 8.51 40.53 -32.87
N TRP A 11 7.31 41.09 -33.06
CA TRP A 11 6.26 41.16 -32.02
C TRP A 11 5.28 39.96 -32.06
N LEU A 12 5.23 39.21 -33.16
CA LEU A 12 4.42 37.99 -33.26
C LEU A 12 4.94 36.88 -32.35
N ILE A 13 6.25 36.76 -32.20
CA ILE A 13 6.88 35.74 -31.36
C ILE A 13 6.54 35.96 -29.86
N PRO A 14 6.71 37.16 -29.26
CA PRO A 14 6.37 37.39 -27.86
C PRO A 14 4.87 37.39 -27.57
N THR A 15 4.03 37.78 -28.53
CA THR A 15 2.57 37.74 -28.36
C THR A 15 2.05 36.31 -28.37
N LEU A 16 2.55 35.47 -29.27
CA LEU A 16 2.26 34.04 -29.29
C LEU A 16 2.77 33.34 -28.02
N TYR A 17 3.91 33.79 -27.49
CA TYR A 17 4.46 33.34 -26.21
C TYR A 17 3.56 33.70 -25.02
N LEU A 18 3.03 34.92 -24.97
CA LEU A 18 2.07 35.36 -23.94
C LEU A 18 0.78 34.54 -23.98
N VAL A 19 0.29 34.19 -25.17
CA VAL A 19 -0.91 33.35 -25.35
C VAL A 19 -0.66 31.92 -24.87
N CYS A 20 0.50 31.34 -25.18
CA CYS A 20 0.89 30.03 -24.65
C CYS A 20 1.05 30.04 -23.12
N PHE A 21 1.67 31.07 -22.56
CA PHE A 21 1.84 31.25 -21.12
C PHE A 21 0.49 31.40 -20.40
N SER A 22 -0.40 32.23 -20.95
CA SER A 22 -1.78 32.39 -20.50
C SER A 22 -2.54 31.06 -20.50
N GLY A 23 -2.48 30.30 -21.60
CA GLY A 23 -3.14 29.00 -21.72
C GLY A 23 -2.64 27.96 -20.72
N LEU A 24 -1.33 27.92 -20.49
CA LEU A 24 -0.71 27.00 -19.53
C LEU A 24 -1.07 27.39 -18.08
N THR A 25 -1.14 28.69 -17.79
CA THR A 25 -1.58 29.21 -16.48
C THR A 25 -3.06 28.90 -16.22
N TYR A 26 -3.90 28.98 -17.26
CA TYR A 26 -5.32 28.66 -17.17
C TYR A 26 -5.56 27.15 -16.99
N ALA A 27 -4.81 26.31 -17.70
CA ALA A 27 -4.82 24.86 -17.50
C ALA A 27 -4.34 24.46 -16.09
N PHE A 28 -3.31 25.14 -15.57
CA PHE A 28 -2.86 24.99 -14.18
C PHE A 28 -3.95 25.37 -13.17
N MET A 29 -4.63 26.51 -13.38
CA MET A 29 -5.70 26.97 -12.50
C MET A 29 -6.94 26.06 -12.55
N LEU A 30 -7.27 25.50 -13.72
CA LEU A 30 -8.36 24.53 -13.88
C LEU A 30 -8.04 23.18 -13.24
N ALA A 31 -6.78 22.72 -13.35
CA ALA A 31 -6.32 21.52 -12.67
C ALA A 31 -6.38 21.67 -11.13
N LEU A 32 -6.08 22.87 -10.61
CA LEU A 32 -6.25 23.18 -9.18
C LEU A 32 -7.73 23.15 -8.75
N ARG A 33 -8.65 23.63 -9.59
CA ARG A 33 -10.09 23.60 -9.30
C ARG A 33 -10.69 22.20 -9.38
N ALA A 34 -10.32 21.40 -10.38
CA ALA A 34 -10.76 20.01 -10.52
C ALA A 34 -10.21 19.08 -9.40
N GLY A 35 -9.03 19.42 -8.86
CA GLY A 35 -8.47 18.76 -7.68
C GLY A 35 -9.19 19.12 -6.36
N ALA A 36 -9.82 20.29 -6.27
CA ALA A 36 -10.55 20.72 -5.08
C ALA A 36 -11.91 20.01 -4.94
N ASP A 37 -12.63 19.81 -6.04
CA ASP A 37 -13.99 19.25 -6.03
C ASP A 37 -14.04 17.72 -5.82
N SER A 38 -12.91 17.03 -6.00
CA SER A 38 -12.80 15.58 -5.80
C SER A 38 -12.59 15.18 -4.32
N TYR A 39 -12.51 16.14 -3.40
CA TYR A 39 -12.15 15.92 -2.00
C TYR A 39 -13.35 15.74 -1.05
N GLU A 40 -14.54 16.20 -1.45
CA GLU A 40 -15.64 16.39 -0.50
C GLU A 40 -16.60 15.18 -0.38
N ARG A 41 -16.57 14.22 -1.32
CA ARG A 41 -17.60 13.16 -1.38
C ARG A 41 -17.26 11.81 -0.74
N VAL A 42 -16.05 11.64 -0.19
CA VAL A 42 -15.61 10.36 0.44
C VAL A 42 -14.86 10.60 1.74
N TYR A 43 -15.25 11.63 2.51
CA TYR A 43 -14.71 11.93 3.83
C TYR A 43 -15.78 11.71 4.90
N SER A 44 -16.20 10.45 5.08
CA SER A 44 -17.13 10.06 6.15
C SER A 44 -16.47 10.22 7.53
N GLU A 45 -17.19 10.90 8.41
CA GLU A 45 -16.82 11.52 9.68
C GLU A 45 -16.24 10.63 10.81
N GLN A 46 -15.85 9.38 10.57
CA GLN A 46 -15.32 8.49 11.64
C GLN A 46 -13.78 8.37 11.65
N THR A 47 -13.09 8.85 10.62
CA THR A 47 -11.64 8.64 10.42
C THR A 47 -10.76 9.76 11.01
N ALA A 48 -11.32 10.76 11.70
CA ALA A 48 -10.53 11.90 12.19
C ALA A 48 -10.00 11.76 13.64
N ARG A 49 -10.51 10.81 14.45
CA ARG A 49 -10.12 10.67 15.87
C ARG A 49 -9.06 9.63 16.17
N GLN A 50 -8.84 8.64 15.31
CA GLN A 50 -7.82 7.58 15.52
C GLN A 50 -6.45 7.91 14.89
N PHE A 51 -6.34 9.04 14.20
CA PHE A 51 -5.18 9.38 13.37
C PHE A 51 -4.23 10.40 14.02
N ALA A 52 -4.49 10.81 15.27
CA ALA A 52 -3.80 11.94 15.86
C ALA A 52 -2.47 11.61 16.55
N ASP A 53 -2.30 10.48 17.23
CA ASP A 53 -1.29 10.50 18.30
C ASP A 53 0.07 9.86 18.05
N ILE A 54 0.25 8.87 17.17
CA ILE A 54 1.54 8.16 17.20
C ILE A 54 2.03 7.79 15.79
N PHE A 55 3.02 8.58 15.34
CA PHE A 55 3.90 8.47 14.17
C PHE A 55 3.45 9.08 12.83
N PHE A 56 3.80 10.37 12.71
CA PHE A 56 4.45 10.96 11.53
C PHE A 56 3.65 10.91 10.22
N PHE A 57 2.64 11.77 10.18
CA PHE A 57 1.80 12.09 9.03
C PHE A 57 2.61 12.68 7.85
N ILE A 58 3.27 11.84 7.05
CA ILE A 58 3.32 12.07 5.61
C ILE A 58 2.14 11.27 5.03
N PRO A 59 1.00 11.90 4.74
CA PRO A 59 -0.14 11.20 4.19
C PRO A 59 0.25 10.62 2.82
N PRO A 60 0.06 9.31 2.56
CA PRO A 60 0.36 8.69 1.26
C PRO A 60 -0.49 9.28 0.12
N ARG A 61 -1.61 9.93 0.44
CA ARG A 61 -2.40 10.74 -0.49
C ARG A 61 -1.68 12.04 -0.90
N ARG A 62 -0.97 12.71 0.01
CA ARG A 62 -0.10 13.86 -0.33
C ARG A 62 1.19 13.45 -1.03
N ILE A 63 1.71 12.22 -0.85
CA ILE A 63 2.90 11.78 -1.61
C ILE A 63 2.60 11.76 -3.11
N ARG A 64 1.40 11.32 -3.51
CA ARG A 64 0.98 11.38 -4.91
C ARG A 64 0.82 12.84 -5.33
N ASP A 65 0.02 13.63 -4.64
CA ASP A 65 -0.25 15.00 -5.08
C ASP A 65 0.99 15.91 -5.04
N LEU A 66 1.89 15.71 -4.06
CA LEU A 66 3.22 16.33 -3.99
C LEU A 66 4.15 15.83 -5.09
N ALA A 67 4.07 14.56 -5.48
CA ALA A 67 4.87 14.05 -6.58
C ALA A 67 4.39 14.59 -7.93
N TRP A 68 3.08 14.79 -8.12
CA TRP A 68 2.56 15.44 -9.32
C TRP A 68 2.94 16.93 -9.36
N THR A 69 2.88 17.66 -8.24
CA THR A 69 3.35 19.07 -8.20
C THR A 69 4.86 19.18 -8.33
N ALA A 70 5.64 18.28 -7.71
CA ALA A 70 7.08 18.23 -7.86
C ALA A 70 7.49 17.86 -9.29
N ALA A 71 6.80 16.91 -9.94
CA ALA A 71 7.06 16.54 -11.33
C ALA A 71 6.84 17.71 -12.28
N ILE A 72 5.78 18.48 -12.08
CA ILE A 72 5.48 19.69 -12.86
C ILE A 72 6.49 20.80 -12.56
N ALA A 73 6.88 20.99 -11.30
CA ALA A 73 7.91 21.96 -10.93
C ALA A 73 9.28 21.60 -11.53
N PHE A 74 9.69 20.33 -11.46
CA PHE A 74 10.91 19.83 -12.09
C PHE A 74 10.86 19.99 -13.60
N PHE A 75 9.73 19.66 -14.25
CA PHE A 75 9.54 19.90 -15.69
C PHE A 75 9.72 21.38 -16.04
N LEU A 76 9.08 22.29 -15.31
CA LEU A 76 9.18 23.73 -15.56
C LEU A 76 10.57 24.28 -15.29
N ILE A 77 11.22 23.87 -14.21
CA ILE A 77 12.60 24.28 -13.86
C ILE A 77 13.57 23.81 -14.93
N PHE A 78 13.53 22.54 -15.34
CA PHE A 78 14.44 22.02 -16.37
C PHE A 78 14.13 22.58 -17.76
N PHE A 79 12.87 22.85 -18.07
CA PHE A 79 12.46 23.50 -19.32
C PHE A 79 13.00 24.94 -19.40
N PHE A 80 12.94 25.71 -18.31
CA PHE A 80 13.50 27.05 -18.25
C PHE A 80 15.03 27.09 -18.17
N LEU A 81 15.65 26.11 -17.51
CA LEU A 81 17.11 26.06 -17.32
C LEU A 81 17.84 25.61 -18.60
N THR A 82 17.21 24.75 -19.41
CA THR A 82 17.85 24.13 -20.59
C THR A 82 17.29 24.66 -21.92
N GLY A 83 16.22 25.45 -21.87
CA GLY A 83 15.61 26.07 -23.04
C GLY A 83 16.39 27.30 -23.50
N ASP A 84 17.18 27.16 -24.56
CA ASP A 84 17.73 28.32 -25.27
C ASP A 84 16.69 28.86 -26.25
N PHE A 85 16.10 30.02 -25.93
CA PHE A 85 15.01 30.65 -26.69
C PHE A 85 15.48 31.39 -27.97
N LYS A 86 16.76 31.28 -28.33
CA LYS A 86 17.38 31.95 -29.48
C LYS A 86 17.39 31.09 -30.76
N THR A 87 17.27 29.76 -30.64
CA THR A 87 17.45 28.83 -31.76
C THR A 87 16.44 27.69 -31.68
N VAL A 88 15.84 27.28 -32.80
CA VAL A 88 14.87 26.16 -32.87
C VAL A 88 15.44 24.85 -32.30
N ALA A 89 16.75 24.62 -32.46
CA ALA A 89 17.45 23.48 -31.88
C ALA A 89 17.50 23.49 -30.34
N GLY A 90 17.58 24.68 -29.72
CA GLY A 90 17.53 24.85 -28.26
C GLY A 90 16.15 24.53 -27.68
N PHE A 91 15.09 24.90 -28.40
CA PHE A 91 13.71 24.55 -28.06
C PHE A 91 13.47 23.04 -28.12
N LEU A 92 13.91 22.35 -29.19
CA LEU A 92 13.78 20.90 -29.29
C LEU A 92 14.55 20.16 -28.18
N ARG A 93 15.73 20.67 -27.80
CA ARG A 93 16.53 20.10 -26.71
C ARG A 93 15.83 20.28 -25.35
N GLY A 94 15.27 21.46 -25.07
CA GLY A 94 14.47 21.72 -23.87
C GLY A 94 13.20 20.88 -23.79
N LEU A 95 12.52 20.67 -24.92
CA LEU A 95 11.35 19.79 -25.02
C LEU A 95 11.74 18.33 -24.72
N PHE A 96 12.79 17.81 -25.35
CA PHE A 96 13.24 16.43 -25.13
C PHE A 96 13.68 16.17 -23.69
N ILE A 97 14.46 17.08 -23.11
CA ILE A 97 14.94 16.96 -21.72
C ILE A 97 13.79 17.14 -20.74
N GLY A 98 12.86 18.08 -21.00
CA GLY A 98 11.66 18.27 -20.19
C GLY A 98 10.78 17.01 -20.19
N VAL A 99 10.50 16.42 -21.35
CA VAL A 99 9.72 15.18 -21.46
C VAL A 99 10.40 14.04 -20.69
N LEU A 100 11.72 13.87 -20.82
CA LEU A 100 12.48 12.86 -20.07
C LEU A 100 12.42 13.11 -18.55
N ALA A 101 12.61 14.35 -18.11
CA ALA A 101 12.52 14.72 -16.69
C ALA A 101 11.12 14.50 -16.12
N GLY A 102 10.07 14.83 -16.87
CA GLY A 102 8.68 14.56 -16.50
C GLY A 102 8.40 13.06 -16.36
N MET A 103 8.92 12.24 -17.28
CA MET A 103 8.81 10.78 -17.21
C MET A 103 9.46 10.20 -15.95
N VAL A 104 10.67 10.66 -15.61
CA VAL A 104 11.40 10.23 -14.41
C VAL A 104 10.70 10.69 -13.13
N ALA A 105 10.15 11.90 -13.12
CA ALA A 105 9.43 12.41 -11.96
C ALA A 105 8.12 11.63 -11.68
N LEU A 106 7.49 11.07 -12.71
CA LEU A 106 6.30 10.20 -12.56
C LEU A 106 6.62 8.79 -12.02
N THR A 107 7.85 8.31 -12.18
CA THR A 107 8.28 6.98 -11.68
C THR A 107 8.78 7.04 -10.24
N LEU A 108 9.38 8.17 -9.84
CA LEU A 108 9.88 8.46 -8.49
C LEU A 108 8.90 8.15 -7.34
N PRO A 109 7.62 8.59 -7.36
CA PRO A 109 6.68 8.31 -6.28
C PRO A 109 6.35 6.83 -6.13
N ARG A 110 6.29 6.07 -7.24
CA ARG A 110 6.00 4.63 -7.19
C ARG A 110 7.13 3.89 -6.48
N TRP A 111 8.38 4.26 -6.78
CA TRP A 111 9.54 3.67 -6.14
C TRP A 111 9.60 4.01 -4.65
N TYR A 112 9.34 5.27 -4.28
CA TYR A 112 9.29 5.71 -2.89
C TYR A 112 8.22 4.97 -2.07
N LEU A 113 7.02 4.78 -2.63
CA LEU A 113 5.96 3.99 -1.97
C LEU A 113 6.38 2.54 -1.74
N GLY A 114 7.13 1.94 -2.66
CA GLY A 114 7.70 0.59 -2.50
C GLY A 114 8.65 0.53 -1.29
N ILE A 115 9.53 1.51 -1.16
CA ILE A 115 10.46 1.61 -0.01
C ILE A 115 9.69 1.76 1.30
N LEU A 116 8.66 2.61 1.34
CA LEU A 116 7.85 2.80 2.55
C LEU A 116 7.09 1.52 2.94
N LYS A 117 6.54 0.80 1.96
CA LYS A 117 5.89 -0.49 2.19
C LYS A 117 6.89 -1.49 2.78
N GLN A 118 8.09 -1.56 2.20
CA GLN A 118 9.14 -2.47 2.67
C GLN A 118 9.61 -2.12 4.09
N ARG A 119 9.78 -0.83 4.41
CA ARG A 119 10.12 -0.38 5.77
C ARG A 119 9.04 -0.73 6.78
N ARG A 120 7.76 -0.52 6.43
CA ARG A 120 6.63 -0.91 7.29
C ARG A 120 6.61 -2.43 7.51
N LEU A 121 6.88 -3.23 6.49
CA LEU A 121 6.95 -4.68 6.58
C LEU A 121 8.11 -5.15 7.48
N GLN A 122 9.29 -4.53 7.34
CA GLN A 122 10.45 -4.81 8.20
C GLN A 122 10.13 -4.52 9.67
N LEU A 123 9.57 -3.34 9.96
CA LEU A 123 9.14 -2.98 11.31
C LEU A 123 8.06 -3.93 11.86
N PHE A 124 7.12 -4.37 11.01
CA PHE A 124 6.13 -5.37 11.39
C PHE A 124 6.78 -6.70 11.79
N ASN A 125 7.74 -7.19 11.01
CA ASN A 125 8.42 -8.46 11.29
C ASN A 125 9.27 -8.39 12.57
N GLU A 126 9.94 -7.27 12.82
CA GLU A 126 10.65 -7.03 14.08
C GLU A 126 9.71 -7.07 15.29
N GLN A 127 8.57 -6.37 15.19
CA GLN A 127 7.52 -6.41 16.23
C GLN A 127 6.88 -7.79 16.37
N LEU A 128 6.77 -8.55 15.28
CA LEU A 128 6.18 -9.88 15.27
C LEU A 128 7.00 -10.85 16.12
N VAL A 129 8.33 -10.77 16.06
CA VAL A 129 9.21 -11.63 16.87
C VAL A 129 8.96 -11.40 18.37
N ASP A 130 8.87 -10.16 18.81
CA ASP A 130 8.59 -9.83 20.21
C ASP A 130 7.16 -10.23 20.63
N ALA A 131 6.19 -10.00 19.74
CA ALA A 131 4.82 -10.45 19.93
C ALA A 131 4.74 -11.98 20.08
N LEU A 132 5.46 -12.75 19.27
CA LEU A 132 5.52 -14.22 19.38
C LEU A 132 6.08 -14.69 20.73
N MET A 133 7.11 -14.02 21.24
CA MET A 133 7.67 -14.32 22.56
C MET A 133 6.65 -14.08 23.68
N THR A 134 5.93 -12.95 23.59
CA THR A 134 4.84 -12.59 24.51
C THR A 134 3.69 -13.59 24.40
N MET A 135 3.33 -13.99 23.17
CA MET A 135 2.27 -14.96 22.91
C MET A 135 2.60 -16.31 23.53
N SER A 136 3.79 -16.84 23.27
CA SER A 136 4.20 -18.15 23.78
C SER A 136 4.14 -18.20 25.32
N SER A 137 4.56 -17.11 25.97
CA SER A 137 4.55 -16.99 27.43
C SER A 137 3.12 -16.91 27.99
N ALA A 138 2.27 -16.08 27.37
CA ALA A 138 0.87 -15.93 27.79
C ALA A 138 0.05 -17.21 27.57
N LEU A 139 0.26 -17.90 26.45
CA LEU A 139 -0.40 -19.18 26.14
C LEU A 139 0.06 -20.28 27.09
N ARG A 140 1.36 -20.36 27.44
CA ARG A 140 1.88 -21.28 28.47
C ARG A 140 1.30 -21.00 29.86
N ALA A 141 1.00 -19.74 30.16
CA ALA A 141 0.31 -19.35 31.39
C ALA A 141 -1.20 -19.66 31.37
N GLY A 142 -1.73 -20.25 30.29
CA GLY A 142 -3.13 -20.66 30.16
C GLY A 142 -4.06 -19.57 29.59
N SER A 143 -3.52 -18.48 29.05
CA SER A 143 -4.35 -17.47 28.38
C SER A 143 -4.98 -18.05 27.10
N SER A 144 -6.19 -17.60 26.76
CA SER A 144 -6.77 -17.94 25.46
C SER A 144 -6.06 -17.18 24.33
N ILE A 145 -6.01 -17.77 23.13
CA ILE A 145 -5.41 -17.16 21.94
C ILE A 145 -5.97 -15.75 21.69
N THR A 146 -7.28 -15.57 21.80
CA THR A 146 -7.95 -14.28 21.60
C THR A 146 -7.48 -13.24 22.62
N GLN A 147 -7.40 -13.58 23.92
CA GLN A 147 -6.89 -12.68 24.96
C GLN A 147 -5.43 -12.29 24.72
N THR A 148 -4.63 -13.22 24.22
CA THR A 148 -3.23 -12.96 23.88
C THR A 148 -3.12 -11.95 22.74
N PHE A 149 -3.90 -12.09 21.67
CA PHE A 149 -3.96 -11.07 20.60
C PHE A 149 -4.39 -9.71 21.16
N GLU A 150 -5.41 -9.66 22.01
CA GLU A 150 -5.85 -8.40 22.64
C GLU A 150 -4.75 -7.76 23.49
N HIS A 151 -3.94 -8.56 24.19
CA HIS A 151 -2.82 -8.07 24.98
C HIS A 151 -1.76 -7.42 24.10
N ILE A 152 -1.38 -8.08 23.00
CA ILE A 152 -0.40 -7.56 22.03
C ILE A 152 -0.89 -6.24 21.44
N VAL A 153 -2.16 -6.16 21.04
CA VAL A 153 -2.76 -4.93 20.48
C VAL A 153 -2.68 -3.76 21.46
N ARG A 154 -2.89 -4.01 22.76
CA ARG A 154 -2.82 -2.96 23.79
C ARG A 154 -1.40 -2.51 24.12
N GLN A 155 -0.41 -3.39 23.99
CA GLN A 155 0.98 -3.10 24.37
C GLN A 155 1.86 -2.61 23.22
N ASN A 156 1.54 -3.03 22.00
CA ASN A 156 2.39 -2.74 20.84
C ASN A 156 1.93 -1.51 20.08
N LEU A 157 2.90 -0.88 19.43
CA LEU A 157 2.68 0.25 18.54
C LEU A 157 2.33 -0.25 17.13
N PRO A 158 1.79 0.62 16.25
CA PRO A 158 1.68 0.29 14.84
C PRO A 158 3.06 -0.09 14.26
N PRO A 159 3.13 -0.95 13.23
CA PRO A 159 2.02 -1.53 12.47
C PRO A 159 1.36 -2.78 13.09
N ILE A 160 1.99 -3.53 13.99
CA ILE A 160 1.45 -4.83 14.45
C ILE A 160 0.11 -4.71 15.16
N SER A 161 -0.06 -3.70 16.02
CA SER A 161 -1.30 -3.50 16.76
C SER A 161 -2.48 -3.19 15.84
N GLN A 162 -2.24 -2.50 14.72
CA GLN A 162 -3.30 -2.20 13.74
C GLN A 162 -3.79 -3.46 13.02
N GLU A 163 -2.87 -4.32 12.58
CA GLU A 163 -3.24 -5.52 11.82
C GLU A 163 -3.89 -6.57 12.74
N PHE A 164 -3.38 -6.73 13.96
CA PHE A 164 -3.98 -7.64 14.95
C PHE A 164 -5.31 -7.11 15.49
N ASP A 165 -5.49 -5.80 15.64
CA ASP A 165 -6.80 -5.22 15.98
C ASP A 165 -7.80 -5.44 14.86
N PHE A 166 -7.40 -5.26 13.60
CA PHE A 166 -8.25 -5.58 12.45
C PHE A 166 -8.68 -7.05 12.45
N PHE A 167 -7.76 -7.98 12.73
CA PHE A 167 -8.06 -9.39 12.90
C PHE A 167 -9.08 -9.65 14.03
N LEU A 168 -8.89 -9.03 15.21
CA LEU A 168 -9.82 -9.15 16.34
C LEU A 168 -11.20 -8.57 16.03
N GLN A 169 -11.26 -7.47 15.28
CA GLN A 169 -12.53 -6.90 14.84
C GLN A 169 -13.28 -7.88 13.91
N GLN A 170 -12.58 -8.54 12.99
CA GLN A 170 -13.20 -9.55 12.12
C GLN A 170 -13.80 -10.71 12.92
N THR A 171 -13.07 -11.23 13.90
CA THR A 171 -13.57 -12.34 14.73
C THR A 171 -14.76 -11.90 15.59
N ARG A 172 -14.77 -10.66 16.11
CA ARG A 172 -15.89 -10.08 16.88
C ARG A 172 -17.18 -9.93 16.07
N ILE A 173 -17.09 -9.67 14.76
CA ILE A 173 -18.26 -9.58 13.87
C ILE A 173 -18.68 -10.94 13.29
N GLY A 174 -18.10 -12.05 13.77
CA GLY A 174 -18.49 -13.40 13.42
C GLY A 174 -17.76 -14.01 12.22
N VAL A 175 -16.69 -13.40 11.72
CA VAL A 175 -15.80 -14.08 10.76
C VAL A 175 -15.11 -15.25 11.47
N LYS A 176 -15.09 -16.42 10.82
CA LYS A 176 -14.41 -17.60 11.37
C LYS A 176 -12.94 -17.28 11.63
N PHE A 177 -12.38 -17.84 12.70
CA PHE A 177 -11.02 -17.56 13.13
C PHE A 177 -9.99 -17.88 12.04
N GLU A 178 -10.18 -19.00 11.34
CA GLU A 178 -9.38 -19.45 10.20
C GLU A 178 -9.40 -18.42 9.06
N ASP A 179 -10.60 -17.99 8.67
CA ASP A 179 -10.80 -17.02 7.58
C ASP A 179 -10.21 -15.65 7.94
N ALA A 180 -10.31 -15.26 9.21
CA ALA A 180 -9.73 -14.02 9.71
C ALA A 180 -8.19 -14.06 9.68
N LEU A 181 -7.56 -15.20 10.00
CA LEU A 181 -6.11 -15.38 9.85
C LEU A 181 -5.69 -15.32 8.38
N VAL A 182 -6.43 -15.94 7.46
CA VAL A 182 -6.15 -15.86 6.02
C VAL A 182 -6.26 -14.41 5.51
N ASN A 183 -7.23 -13.64 6.00
CA ASN A 183 -7.36 -12.23 5.67
C ASN A 183 -6.18 -11.40 6.22
N LEU A 184 -5.74 -11.70 7.44
CA LEU A 184 -4.57 -11.08 8.06
C LEU A 184 -3.30 -11.36 7.24
N GLU A 185 -3.08 -12.62 6.85
CA GLU A 185 -1.96 -13.05 6.00
C GLU A 185 -1.93 -12.27 4.67
N LYS A 186 -3.05 -12.23 3.94
CA LYS A 186 -3.17 -11.53 2.66
C LYS A 186 -2.95 -10.02 2.79
N ARG A 187 -3.34 -9.44 3.93
CA ARG A 187 -3.25 -8.00 4.16
C ARG A 187 -1.83 -7.54 4.46
N VAL A 188 -1.09 -8.30 5.27
CA VAL A 188 0.29 -7.95 5.65
C VAL A 188 1.29 -8.41 4.59
N ALA A 189 1.06 -9.59 3.99
CA ALA A 189 1.97 -10.25 3.05
C ALA A 189 3.41 -10.38 3.60
N SER A 190 3.53 -10.89 4.84
CA SER A 190 4.78 -11.23 5.50
C SER A 190 4.96 -12.75 5.57
N GLU A 191 6.14 -13.24 5.20
CA GLU A 191 6.50 -14.66 5.27
C GLU A 191 6.55 -15.17 6.71
N ASP A 192 7.10 -14.38 7.63
CA ASP A 192 7.18 -14.73 9.07
C ASP A 192 5.78 -14.89 9.68
N LEU A 193 4.84 -14.02 9.27
CA LEU A 193 3.45 -14.10 9.69
C LEU A 193 2.76 -15.35 9.12
N THR A 194 3.00 -15.68 7.85
CA THR A 194 2.49 -16.92 7.24
C THR A 194 2.95 -18.13 8.05
N LEU A 195 4.24 -18.21 8.41
CA LEU A 195 4.76 -19.32 9.21
C LEU A 195 4.11 -19.40 10.61
N MET A 196 3.91 -18.26 11.27
CA MET A 196 3.17 -18.19 12.53
C MET A 196 1.74 -18.73 12.38
N ILE A 197 1.00 -18.25 11.38
CA ILE A 197 -0.40 -18.62 11.15
C ILE A 197 -0.53 -20.13 10.93
N ARG A 198 0.35 -20.71 10.10
CA ARG A 198 0.39 -22.16 9.85
C ARG A 198 0.66 -22.93 11.14
N SER A 199 1.59 -22.46 11.95
CA SER A 199 1.91 -23.08 13.24
C SER A 199 0.70 -23.07 14.18
N ILE A 200 -0.03 -21.96 14.25
CA ILE A 200 -1.26 -21.84 15.05
C ILE A 200 -2.35 -22.78 14.53
N GLU A 201 -2.51 -22.88 13.21
CA GLU A 201 -3.48 -23.77 12.58
C GLU A 201 -3.18 -25.24 12.93
N ILE A 202 -1.93 -25.68 12.77
CA ILE A 202 -1.48 -27.03 13.15
C ILE A 202 -1.69 -27.28 14.65
N ALA A 203 -1.27 -26.35 15.51
CA ALA A 203 -1.40 -26.49 16.95
C ALA A 203 -2.87 -26.59 17.39
N ARG A 204 -3.79 -25.90 16.70
CA ARG A 204 -5.22 -25.96 17.00
C ARG A 204 -5.87 -27.25 16.51
N GLN A 205 -5.43 -27.79 15.36
CA GLN A 205 -5.89 -29.08 14.84
C GLN A 205 -5.41 -30.26 15.70
N THR A 206 -4.21 -30.19 16.27
CA THR A 206 -3.64 -31.25 17.12
C THR A 206 -3.99 -31.10 18.60
N GLY A 207 -4.24 -29.88 19.09
CA GLY A 207 -4.63 -29.62 20.49
C GLY A 207 -6.13 -29.69 20.77
N GLY A 208 -6.98 -29.69 19.73
CA GLY A 208 -8.42 -29.90 19.83
C GLY A 208 -8.80 -31.31 19.42
N THR A 209 -8.63 -32.27 20.33
CA THR A 209 -9.24 -33.62 20.34
C THR A 209 -9.14 -34.44 19.02
N ASP A 210 -8.16 -35.35 18.97
CA ASP A 210 -8.22 -36.66 18.29
C ASP A 210 -8.45 -36.75 16.76
N ALA A 211 -7.94 -35.82 15.95
CA ALA A 211 -7.87 -36.02 14.49
C ALA A 211 -6.56 -36.70 14.03
N SER A 212 -5.44 -36.41 14.70
CA SER A 212 -4.14 -36.93 14.28
C SER A 212 -3.99 -38.43 14.54
N ALA A 213 -4.37 -38.94 15.73
CA ALA A 213 -4.31 -40.39 16.01
C ALA A 213 -5.13 -41.20 14.99
N THR A 214 -6.35 -40.74 14.67
CA THR A 214 -7.24 -41.39 13.70
C THR A 214 -6.69 -41.36 12.27
N ILE A 215 -6.08 -40.25 11.84
CA ILE A 215 -5.52 -40.14 10.48
C ILE A 215 -4.19 -40.90 10.35
N TYR A 216 -3.39 -40.96 11.41
CA TYR A 216 -2.17 -41.78 11.43
C TYR A 216 -2.51 -43.28 11.46
N GLU A 217 -3.50 -43.71 12.24
CA GLU A 217 -3.96 -45.11 12.25
C GLU A 217 -4.58 -45.51 10.90
N TYR A 218 -5.37 -44.63 10.28
CA TYR A 218 -5.93 -44.87 8.93
C TYR A 218 -4.88 -44.89 7.80
N PHE A 219 -3.75 -44.17 7.96
CA PHE A 219 -2.70 -44.10 6.95
C PHE A 219 -1.61 -45.17 7.12
N PHE A 220 -1.45 -45.73 8.33
CA PHE A 220 -0.44 -46.74 8.65
C PHE A 220 -0.99 -48.16 8.89
N ASP A 221 -2.29 -48.34 9.12
CA ASP A 221 -2.95 -49.65 9.31
C ASP A 221 -4.10 -49.86 8.31
N GLY A 222 -3.77 -50.03 7.02
CA GLY A 222 -4.77 -49.95 5.95
C GLY A 222 -4.50 -50.85 4.74
N SER A 223 -4.00 -52.06 4.96
CA SER A 223 -4.05 -53.15 3.99
C SER A 223 -4.92 -54.29 4.50
N ASP A 224 -6.24 -54.08 4.58
CA ASP A 224 -7.21 -55.16 4.66
C ASP A 224 -8.45 -54.87 3.77
N PRO A 225 -8.58 -55.53 2.60
CA PRO A 225 -9.68 -55.34 1.67
C PRO A 225 -10.98 -56.10 2.03
N SER A 226 -11.08 -56.71 3.22
CA SER A 226 -12.15 -57.67 3.54
C SER A 226 -13.57 -57.10 3.74
N TYR A 227 -13.78 -55.79 3.60
CA TYR A 227 -15.09 -55.15 3.81
C TYR A 227 -15.93 -54.91 2.53
N LEU A 228 -15.48 -55.38 1.35
CA LEU A 228 -16.19 -55.17 0.07
C LEU A 228 -17.14 -56.31 -0.36
N ASP A 229 -17.67 -57.12 0.55
CA ASP A 229 -18.61 -58.20 0.16
C ASP A 229 -19.77 -58.44 1.14
N GLN A 230 -20.64 -57.45 1.35
CA GLN A 230 -21.93 -57.66 2.04
C GLN A 230 -23.09 -56.85 1.45
N ASN A 231 -23.14 -56.63 0.13
CA ASN A 231 -24.32 -56.02 -0.48
C ASN A 231 -24.70 -56.57 -1.87
N ASN A 232 -24.52 -57.88 -2.07
CA ASN A 232 -25.11 -58.58 -3.20
C ASN A 232 -26.09 -59.68 -2.72
N TRP A 233 -27.32 -59.27 -2.43
CA TRP A 233 -28.49 -60.15 -2.32
C TRP A 233 -29.39 -59.86 -3.53
N ALA A 234 -29.13 -60.59 -4.62
CA ALA A 234 -30.07 -60.91 -5.68
C ALA A 234 -30.02 -62.42 -5.90
#